data_AF-A0A7C1EJH6-F1
#
_entry.id   AF-A0A7C1EJH6-F1
#
_cell.length_a   1.000
_cell.length_b   1.000
_cell.length_c   1.000
_cell.angle_alpha   90.00
_cell.angle_beta   90.00
_cell.angle_gamma   90.00
#
_symmetry.space_group_name_H-M   'P 1'
#
loop_
_entity.id
_entity.type
_entity.pdbx_description
1 polymer ?
#
loop_
_entity_poly.entity_id
_entity_poly.type
_entity_poly.pdbx_seq_one_letter_code
_entity_poly.pdbx_strand_id
1 'polypeptide(L)'
;MLRILHKAIQRLLVVSLLLLIVPVYRPAVTAQTHRPLSLIGDPDFNVSNLSPEMQVWYTRLWAAIRSEDIYPDPDKEASSGDLYFMGRPLNLYITALLSAFRATGDLALLDEVDRLMELARAQLADYNGDGYLNWRYLFGTESIYYGQDTHSMDEMLTHSFIPEVAYVLKSNEQFDPVYGEHAAFWTDYLEKHFLPKWEARGGLEKSLVHPYAHFMRFYYYLYKLTGNLPYLLEAERRATVLNAMMKTQDTSRGEGFVWDHRVIAMGHDALGCQPTVYAVLTVTAFQDLALQGFPPYADDSYMAHYAATFRDQVLIYGTDELAGDVCGGGEDRKREGFEKFLLGGIPGLAAWDDTGALMDVNEEAYDRYQSPDAPNIVFIPAYMLQVLAVRDQ
;
A
#
# COMPACT_ATOMS: atom_id res chain seq x y z
N MET A 1 -42.73 76.15 -41.10
CA MET A 1 -44.17 76.25 -40.82
C MET A 1 -44.55 75.01 -40.00
N LEU A 2 -44.97 75.22 -38.74
CA LEU A 2 -45.66 74.33 -37.78
C LEU A 2 -45.57 72.79 -37.97
N ARG A 3 -44.87 72.06 -37.09
CA ARG A 3 -45.36 71.41 -35.83
C ARG A 3 -46.07 70.05 -36.02
N ILE A 4 -45.45 69.02 -35.42
CA ILE A 4 -46.09 67.98 -34.54
C ILE A 4 -46.77 66.80 -35.29
N LEU A 5 -46.61 65.49 -35.00
CA LEU A 5 -46.68 64.72 -33.74
C LEU A 5 -46.15 63.25 -33.90
N HIS A 6 -45.29 62.83 -32.97
CA HIS A 6 -45.20 61.54 -32.23
C HIS A 6 -45.06 60.12 -32.86
N LYS A 7 -43.96 59.48 -32.38
CA LYS A 7 -43.80 58.12 -31.81
C LYS A 7 -43.94 56.89 -32.73
N ALA A 8 -42.81 56.18 -32.92
CA ALA A 8 -42.64 54.80 -32.44
C ALA A 8 -41.21 54.26 -32.66
N ILE A 9 -40.60 53.83 -31.55
CA ILE A 9 -39.68 52.68 -31.41
C ILE A 9 -38.17 52.91 -31.69
N GLN A 10 -37.47 53.09 -30.56
CA GLN A 10 -36.04 52.92 -30.34
C GLN A 10 -35.60 51.46 -30.57
N ARG A 11 -34.40 51.27 -31.13
CA ARG A 11 -33.29 50.49 -30.53
C ARG A 11 -32.02 50.60 -31.39
N LEU A 12 -31.09 51.41 -30.89
CA LEU A 12 -29.65 51.37 -31.19
C LEU A 12 -29.05 50.05 -30.67
N LEU A 13 -27.98 49.56 -31.30
CA LEU A 13 -26.87 48.98 -30.56
C LEU A 13 -25.54 49.10 -31.34
N VAL A 14 -24.62 49.75 -30.66
CA VAL A 14 -23.19 49.97 -30.96
C VAL A 14 -22.45 48.67 -30.63
N VAL A 15 -21.61 48.19 -31.54
CA VAL A 15 -20.72 47.03 -31.31
C VAL A 15 -19.35 47.55 -30.88
N SER A 16 -19.03 47.34 -29.61
CA SER A 16 -17.71 47.59 -29.02
C SER A 16 -16.76 46.41 -29.27
N LEU A 17 -15.55 46.74 -29.70
CA LEU A 17 -14.43 45.84 -29.94
C LEU A 17 -13.82 45.41 -28.59
N LEU A 18 -13.92 44.12 -28.25
CA LEU A 18 -13.26 43.49 -27.10
C LEU A 18 -12.25 42.47 -27.62
N LEU A 19 -10.96 42.76 -27.42
CA LEU A 19 -9.84 41.84 -27.62
C LEU A 19 -9.97 40.69 -26.62
N LEU A 20 -10.38 39.51 -27.11
CA LEU A 20 -10.33 38.25 -26.39
C LEU A 20 -8.87 37.74 -26.37
N ILE A 21 -8.29 37.76 -25.17
CA ILE A 21 -7.15 36.90 -24.82
C ILE A 21 -7.68 35.46 -24.92
N VAL A 22 -7.26 34.72 -25.93
CA VAL A 22 -7.53 33.28 -26.03
C VAL A 22 -6.57 32.60 -25.04
N PRO A 23 -7.06 31.99 -23.95
CA PRO A 23 -6.20 31.12 -23.15
C PRO A 23 -5.76 29.97 -24.05
N VAL A 24 -4.45 29.78 -24.18
CA VAL A 24 -3.88 28.57 -24.76
C VAL A 24 -4.30 27.43 -23.84
N TYR A 25 -5.35 26.70 -24.24
CA TYR A 25 -5.72 25.43 -23.65
C TYR A 25 -4.53 24.49 -23.85
N ARG A 26 -3.70 24.31 -22.82
CA ARG A 26 -2.90 23.09 -22.75
C ARG A 26 -3.90 21.96 -22.57
N PRO A 27 -3.96 20.95 -23.46
CA PRO A 27 -4.73 19.76 -23.17
C PRO A 27 -4.23 19.21 -21.84
N ALA A 28 -5.16 18.85 -20.95
CA ALA A 28 -4.82 18.03 -19.80
C ALA A 28 -4.02 16.83 -20.33
N VAL A 29 -2.84 16.61 -19.78
CA VAL A 29 -2.18 15.32 -19.90
C VAL A 29 -3.23 14.32 -19.43
N THR A 30 -3.75 13.51 -20.34
CA THR A 30 -4.61 12.38 -19.96
C THR A 30 -3.82 11.59 -18.94
N ALA A 31 -4.35 11.48 -17.72
CA ALA A 31 -3.78 10.64 -16.69
C ALA A 31 -3.51 9.27 -17.32
N GLN A 32 -2.24 8.92 -17.41
CA GLN A 32 -1.85 7.59 -17.83
C GLN A 32 -2.13 6.72 -16.61
N THR A 33 -2.96 5.69 -16.76
CA THR A 33 -3.23 4.73 -15.70
C THR A 33 -2.82 3.37 -16.21
N HIS A 34 -1.90 2.72 -15.53
CA HIS A 34 -1.66 1.30 -15.74
C HIS A 34 -2.97 0.52 -15.57
N ARG A 35 -3.07 -0.61 -16.26
CA ARG A 35 -4.17 -1.54 -16.03
C ARG A 35 -3.92 -2.22 -14.67
N PRO A 36 -4.96 -2.36 -13.83
CA PRO A 36 -4.85 -3.10 -12.59
C PRO A 36 -4.24 -4.48 -12.82
N LEU A 37 -3.29 -4.87 -11.96
CA LEU A 37 -2.73 -6.22 -12.00
C LEU A 37 -3.69 -7.19 -11.32
N SER A 38 -3.99 -8.29 -11.99
CA SER A 38 -4.99 -9.27 -11.57
C SER A 38 -4.54 -10.04 -10.32
N LEU A 39 -5.49 -10.37 -9.42
CA LEU A 39 -5.31 -11.36 -8.33
C LEU A 39 -5.87 -12.73 -8.72
N ILE A 40 -5.74 -13.11 -9.99
CA ILE A 40 -6.18 -14.39 -10.51
C ILE A 40 -4.95 -15.12 -11.02
N GLY A 41 -4.78 -16.36 -10.58
CA GLY A 41 -3.66 -17.21 -10.96
C GLY A 41 -3.79 -17.72 -12.39
N ASP A 42 -2.65 -18.07 -12.95
CA ASP A 42 -2.51 -18.75 -14.22
C ASP A 42 -2.20 -20.24 -13.94
N PRO A 43 -3.15 -21.17 -14.15
CA PRO A 43 -2.92 -22.59 -13.90
C PRO A 43 -1.89 -23.20 -14.86
N ASP A 44 -1.60 -22.52 -15.98
CA ASP A 44 -0.61 -22.91 -16.97
C ASP A 44 0.70 -22.10 -16.83
N PHE A 45 0.91 -21.41 -15.69
CA PHE A 45 2.07 -20.58 -15.45
C PHE A 45 3.37 -21.32 -15.73
N ASN A 46 4.25 -20.66 -16.49
CA ASN A 46 5.60 -21.13 -16.75
C ASN A 46 6.55 -19.95 -16.73
N VAL A 47 7.67 -20.09 -16.01
CA VAL A 47 8.72 -19.07 -15.93
C VAL A 47 9.21 -18.62 -17.31
N SER A 48 9.22 -19.51 -18.32
CA SER A 48 9.64 -19.14 -19.68
C SER A 48 8.71 -18.15 -20.39
N ASN A 49 7.49 -17.96 -19.87
CA ASN A 49 6.53 -16.98 -20.39
C ASN A 49 6.83 -15.56 -19.88
N LEU A 50 7.64 -15.42 -18.83
CA LEU A 50 8.08 -14.12 -18.32
C LEU A 50 9.15 -13.50 -19.22
N SER A 51 9.27 -12.17 -19.21
CA SER A 51 10.38 -11.48 -19.87
C SER A 51 11.73 -11.91 -19.28
N PRO A 52 12.84 -11.85 -20.03
CA PRO A 52 14.14 -12.29 -19.52
C PRO A 52 14.54 -11.64 -18.19
N GLU A 53 14.20 -10.36 -17.99
CA GLU A 53 14.47 -9.65 -16.74
C GLU A 53 13.59 -10.15 -15.59
N MET A 54 12.30 -10.38 -15.84
CA MET A 54 11.40 -10.97 -14.84
C MET A 54 11.82 -12.38 -14.44
N GLN A 55 12.35 -13.20 -15.37
CA GLN A 55 12.86 -14.54 -15.04
C GLN A 55 14.00 -14.51 -14.00
N VAL A 56 14.87 -13.50 -14.09
CA VAL A 56 15.96 -13.30 -13.12
C VAL A 56 15.39 -12.99 -11.75
N TRP A 57 14.49 -12.03 -11.65
CA TRP A 57 13.88 -11.65 -10.37
C TRP A 57 12.99 -12.73 -9.77
N TYR A 58 12.26 -13.48 -10.61
CA TYR A 58 11.47 -14.63 -10.20
C TYR A 58 12.36 -15.72 -9.58
N THR A 59 13.49 -16.03 -10.22
CA THR A 59 14.46 -17.01 -9.69
C THR A 59 15.03 -16.54 -8.35
N ARG A 60 15.40 -15.27 -8.24
CA ARG A 60 15.91 -14.66 -7.00
C ARG A 60 14.87 -14.67 -5.88
N LEU A 61 13.59 -14.41 -6.20
CA LEU A 61 12.50 -14.46 -5.23
C LEU A 61 12.36 -15.86 -4.65
N TRP A 62 12.26 -16.89 -5.49
CA TRP A 62 12.12 -18.27 -5.02
C TRP A 62 13.36 -18.80 -4.30
N ALA A 63 14.56 -18.35 -4.68
CA ALA A 63 15.76 -18.64 -3.92
C ALA A 63 15.69 -18.04 -2.49
N ALA A 64 15.19 -16.80 -2.36
CA ALA A 64 14.99 -16.15 -1.06
C ALA A 64 13.92 -16.84 -0.21
N ILE A 65 12.77 -17.17 -0.78
CA ILE A 65 11.67 -17.90 -0.09
C ILE A 65 12.17 -19.23 0.47
N ARG A 66 13.05 -19.93 -0.26
CA ARG A 66 13.56 -21.26 0.13
C ARG A 66 14.83 -21.20 0.98
N SER A 67 15.31 -20.01 1.31
CA SER A 67 16.52 -19.84 2.10
C SER A 67 16.31 -20.29 3.54
N GLU A 68 17.23 -21.09 4.09
CA GLU A 68 17.20 -21.49 5.51
C GLU A 68 17.44 -20.30 6.46
N ASP A 69 18.08 -19.24 5.95
CA ASP A 69 18.40 -18.01 6.67
C ASP A 69 17.52 -16.83 6.21
N ILE A 70 16.30 -17.11 5.74
CA ILE A 70 15.35 -16.09 5.30
C ILE A 70 15.12 -15.02 6.38
N TYR A 71 15.10 -13.75 5.96
CA TYR A 71 14.93 -12.62 6.87
C TYR A 71 13.97 -11.55 6.29
N PRO A 72 12.97 -11.11 7.07
CA PRO A 72 12.49 -11.70 8.33
C PRO A 72 12.03 -13.14 8.13
N ASP A 73 11.98 -13.93 9.21
CA ASP A 73 11.54 -15.33 9.17
C ASP A 73 10.00 -15.40 9.19
N PRO A 74 9.34 -15.65 8.05
CA PRO A 74 7.88 -15.55 7.96
C PRO A 74 7.16 -16.63 8.78
N ASP A 75 7.77 -17.81 8.97
CA ASP A 75 7.19 -18.89 9.76
C ASP A 75 7.17 -18.51 11.25
N LYS A 76 8.27 -17.92 11.73
CA LYS A 76 8.35 -17.39 13.09
C LYS A 76 7.36 -16.25 13.31
N GLU A 77 7.24 -15.32 12.36
CA GLU A 77 6.30 -14.21 12.53
C GLU A 77 4.84 -14.68 12.49
N ALA A 78 4.49 -15.60 11.58
CA ALA A 78 3.15 -16.18 11.49
C ALA A 78 2.78 -17.02 12.73
N SER A 79 3.70 -17.83 13.24
CA SER A 79 3.47 -18.67 14.43
C SER A 79 3.64 -17.93 15.77
N SER A 80 3.98 -16.64 15.76
CA SER A 80 4.29 -15.87 16.98
C SER A 80 3.08 -15.66 17.90
N GLY A 81 1.87 -15.56 17.32
CA GLY A 81 0.68 -15.08 18.02
C GLY A 81 0.79 -13.62 18.50
N ASP A 82 1.75 -12.86 17.96
CA ASP A 82 2.03 -11.47 18.30
C ASP A 82 1.56 -10.50 17.20
N LEU A 83 0.63 -9.62 17.55
CA LEU A 83 0.15 -8.53 16.70
C LEU A 83 1.29 -7.68 16.13
N TYR A 84 2.38 -7.45 16.87
CA TYR A 84 3.47 -6.62 16.37
C TYR A 84 4.16 -7.26 15.17
N PHE A 85 4.54 -8.53 15.29
CA PHE A 85 5.25 -9.27 14.25
C PHE A 85 4.34 -9.61 13.07
N MET A 86 3.08 -9.93 13.35
CA MET A 86 2.11 -10.20 12.29
C MET A 86 1.75 -8.93 11.49
N GLY A 87 1.50 -7.82 12.17
CA GLY A 87 1.10 -6.57 11.52
C GLY A 87 2.20 -5.83 10.78
N ARG A 88 3.47 -6.14 11.05
CA ARG A 88 4.62 -5.47 10.43
C ARG A 88 5.35 -6.44 9.50
N PRO A 89 6.36 -7.22 9.92
CA PRO A 89 7.15 -8.02 8.99
C PRO A 89 6.30 -9.01 8.18
N LEU A 90 5.36 -9.75 8.81
CA LEU A 90 4.53 -10.72 8.08
C LEU A 90 3.58 -10.06 7.08
N ASN A 91 2.87 -9.00 7.48
CA ASN A 91 2.01 -8.23 6.59
C ASN A 91 2.75 -7.73 5.35
N LEU A 92 3.94 -7.15 5.56
CA LEU A 92 4.80 -6.68 4.46
C LEU A 92 5.26 -7.84 3.57
N TYR A 93 5.65 -8.96 4.17
CA TYR A 93 6.06 -10.17 3.43
C TYR A 93 4.93 -10.71 2.54
N ILE A 94 3.73 -10.88 3.11
CA ILE A 94 2.56 -11.33 2.37
C ILE A 94 2.20 -10.35 1.26
N THR A 95 2.22 -9.05 1.53
CA THR A 95 1.94 -8.04 0.50
C THR A 95 2.97 -8.12 -0.64
N ALA A 96 4.26 -8.34 -0.34
CA ALA A 96 5.28 -8.54 -1.36
C ALA A 96 5.02 -9.79 -2.20
N LEU A 97 4.66 -10.93 -1.58
CA LEU A 97 4.30 -12.14 -2.32
C LEU A 97 3.07 -11.94 -3.20
N LEU A 98 2.05 -11.22 -2.71
CA LEU A 98 0.86 -10.89 -3.51
C LEU A 98 1.18 -9.95 -4.67
N SER A 99 2.11 -9.00 -4.49
CA SER A 99 2.65 -8.18 -5.59
C SER A 99 3.34 -9.04 -6.67
N ALA A 100 4.14 -10.04 -6.26
CA ALA A 100 4.76 -10.97 -7.20
C ALA A 100 3.74 -11.90 -7.87
N PHE A 101 2.72 -12.35 -7.13
CA PHE A 101 1.61 -13.13 -7.66
C PHE A 101 0.83 -12.36 -8.72
N ARG A 102 0.53 -11.07 -8.47
CA ARG A 102 -0.09 -10.17 -9.46
C ARG A 102 0.71 -10.08 -10.77
N ALA A 103 2.04 -10.09 -10.67
CA ALA A 103 2.93 -9.97 -11.81
C ALA A 103 3.08 -11.28 -12.62
N THR A 104 2.85 -12.43 -11.99
CA THR A 104 3.21 -13.74 -12.56
C THR A 104 2.02 -14.67 -12.76
N GLY A 105 0.98 -14.58 -11.93
CA GLY A 105 -0.09 -15.56 -11.83
C GLY A 105 0.33 -16.88 -11.18
N ASP A 106 1.56 -17.00 -10.65
CA ASP A 106 2.09 -18.25 -10.11
C ASP A 106 1.35 -18.67 -8.82
N LEU A 107 0.50 -19.70 -8.93
CA LEU A 107 -0.27 -20.22 -7.80
C LEU A 107 0.61 -20.73 -6.65
N ALA A 108 1.87 -21.10 -6.88
CA ALA A 108 2.76 -21.50 -5.79
C ALA A 108 3.08 -20.33 -4.83
N LEU A 109 3.04 -19.08 -5.30
CA LEU A 109 3.13 -17.90 -4.42
C LEU A 109 1.88 -17.77 -3.53
N LEU A 110 0.71 -18.10 -4.08
CA LEU A 110 -0.54 -18.09 -3.32
C LEU A 110 -0.57 -19.24 -2.29
N ASP A 111 -0.07 -20.42 -2.65
CA ASP A 111 0.11 -21.54 -1.71
C ASP A 111 0.98 -21.16 -0.51
N GLU A 112 2.07 -20.41 -0.75
CA GLU A 112 2.94 -19.94 0.32
C GLU A 112 2.25 -18.91 1.22
N VAL A 113 1.48 -17.98 0.64
CA VAL A 113 0.64 -17.05 1.41
C VAL A 113 -0.38 -17.82 2.26
N ASP A 114 -1.08 -18.80 1.68
CA ASP A 114 -2.09 -19.60 2.39
C ASP A 114 -1.47 -20.40 3.55
N ARG A 115 -0.32 -21.04 3.32
CA ARG A 115 0.43 -21.77 4.35
C ARG A 115 0.77 -20.87 5.55
N LEU A 116 1.27 -19.67 5.30
CA LEU A 116 1.59 -18.70 6.35
C LEU A 116 0.33 -18.22 7.08
N MET A 117 -0.78 -18.03 6.37
CA MET A 117 -2.05 -17.71 7.00
C MET A 117 -2.54 -18.84 7.92
N GLU A 118 -2.40 -20.10 7.53
CA GLU A 118 -2.81 -21.21 8.39
C GLU A 118 -1.94 -21.33 9.67
N LEU A 119 -0.65 -20.99 9.59
CA LEU A 119 0.20 -20.85 10.78
C LEU A 119 -0.30 -19.74 11.71
N ALA A 120 -0.66 -18.58 11.15
CA ALA A 120 -1.25 -17.46 11.87
C ALA A 120 -2.60 -17.82 12.50
N ARG A 121 -3.48 -18.49 11.74
CA ARG A 121 -4.78 -18.98 12.17
C ARG A 121 -4.67 -19.88 13.39
N ALA A 122 -3.67 -20.77 13.41
CA ALA A 122 -3.46 -21.70 14.52
C ALA A 122 -3.17 -21.00 15.85
N GLN A 123 -2.81 -19.71 15.85
CA GLN A 123 -2.55 -18.91 17.05
C GLN A 123 -3.77 -18.14 17.56
N LEU A 124 -4.90 -18.16 16.84
CA LEU A 124 -6.13 -17.48 17.25
C LEU A 124 -6.75 -18.17 18.48
N ALA A 125 -7.02 -17.38 19.51
CA ALA A 125 -7.76 -17.85 20.67
C ALA A 125 -8.54 -16.69 21.32
N ASP A 126 -9.52 -17.04 22.16
CA ASP A 126 -10.15 -16.10 23.08
C ASP A 126 -9.27 -15.98 24.33
N TYR A 127 -8.33 -15.04 24.30
CA TYR A 127 -7.32 -14.89 25.34
C TYR A 127 -7.81 -14.14 26.59
N ASN A 128 -8.91 -13.40 26.49
CA ASN A 128 -9.44 -12.55 27.56
C ASN A 128 -10.82 -13.02 28.08
N GLY A 129 -11.41 -14.04 27.45
CA GLY A 129 -12.70 -14.63 27.82
C GLY A 129 -13.92 -13.83 27.35
N ASP A 130 -13.76 -12.93 26.37
CA ASP A 130 -14.83 -12.07 25.86
C ASP A 130 -15.62 -12.68 24.69
N GLY A 131 -15.23 -13.88 24.24
CA GLY A 131 -15.87 -14.61 23.15
C GLY A 131 -15.33 -14.28 21.76
N TYR A 132 -14.35 -13.38 21.63
CA TYR A 132 -13.73 -13.03 20.36
C TYR A 132 -12.36 -13.70 20.19
N LEU A 133 -12.18 -14.40 19.07
CA LEU A 133 -10.86 -14.90 18.69
C LEU A 133 -9.95 -13.73 18.30
N ASN A 134 -8.71 -13.73 18.78
CA ASN A 134 -7.68 -12.79 18.33
C ASN A 134 -6.26 -13.30 18.59
N TRP A 135 -5.27 -12.50 18.22
CA TRP A 135 -3.88 -12.57 18.67
C TRP A 135 -3.64 -11.58 19.82
N ARG A 136 -2.42 -11.55 20.35
CA ARG A 136 -2.04 -10.69 21.48
C ARG A 136 -0.91 -9.77 21.10
N TYR A 137 -0.76 -8.65 21.79
CA TYR A 137 0.45 -7.84 21.70
C TYR A 137 1.52 -8.39 22.63
N LEU A 138 2.65 -8.90 22.09
CA LEU A 138 3.71 -9.58 22.86
C LEU A 138 5.09 -8.91 22.75
N PHE A 139 5.24 -7.86 21.95
CA PHE A 139 6.53 -7.22 21.70
C PHE A 139 7.03 -6.31 22.84
N GLY A 140 6.14 -5.52 23.45
CA GLY A 140 6.50 -4.53 24.47
C GLY A 140 6.36 -5.05 25.90
N THR A 141 6.76 -4.23 26.90
CA THR A 141 6.57 -4.56 28.33
C THR A 141 5.47 -3.73 29.00
N GLU A 142 4.76 -2.90 28.23
CA GLU A 142 3.70 -2.04 28.76
C GLU A 142 2.51 -2.91 29.20
N SER A 143 2.31 -3.01 30.52
CA SER A 143 1.28 -3.88 31.12
C SER A 143 -0.15 -3.65 30.61
N ILE A 144 -0.45 -2.45 30.08
CA ILE A 144 -1.77 -2.13 29.52
C ILE A 144 -2.02 -2.78 28.15
N TYR A 145 -0.96 -3.20 27.45
CA TYR A 145 -1.04 -3.82 26.13
C TYR A 145 -0.50 -5.24 26.12
N TYR A 146 0.53 -5.53 26.91
CA TYR A 146 1.19 -6.82 26.89
C TYR A 146 0.23 -7.97 27.23
N GLY A 147 0.16 -8.96 26.34
CA GLY A 147 -0.75 -10.09 26.44
C GLY A 147 -2.21 -9.75 26.14
N GLN A 148 -2.52 -8.52 25.74
CA GLN A 148 -3.88 -8.05 25.41
C GLN A 148 -4.05 -7.87 23.90
N ASP A 149 -5.30 -7.76 23.48
CA ASP A 149 -5.76 -7.54 22.09
C ASP A 149 -6.37 -6.12 21.94
N THR A 150 -5.77 -5.16 22.64
CA THR A 150 -6.27 -3.79 22.80
C THR A 150 -5.33 -2.75 22.18
N HIS A 151 -4.17 -3.16 21.66
CA HIS A 151 -3.20 -2.25 21.07
C HIS A 151 -3.66 -1.80 19.67
N SER A 152 -4.46 -0.73 19.61
CA SER A 152 -5.20 -0.31 18.41
C SER A 152 -4.34 -0.19 17.14
N MET A 153 -3.10 0.28 17.26
CA MET A 153 -2.23 0.43 16.08
C MET A 153 -1.88 -0.92 15.47
N ASP A 154 -1.40 -1.87 16.27
CA ASP A 154 -0.98 -3.18 15.74
C ASP A 154 -2.19 -4.09 15.46
N GLU A 155 -3.33 -3.86 16.10
CA GLU A 155 -4.62 -4.43 15.69
C GLU A 155 -5.00 -4.01 14.27
N MET A 156 -4.92 -2.71 13.96
CA MET A 156 -5.20 -2.20 12.61
C MET A 156 -4.21 -2.76 11.59
N LEU A 157 -2.90 -2.76 11.90
CA LEU A 157 -1.88 -3.25 10.98
C LEU A 157 -2.01 -4.75 10.73
N THR A 158 -2.16 -5.57 11.79
CA THR A 158 -2.29 -7.04 11.68
C THR A 158 -3.50 -7.45 10.87
N HIS A 159 -4.65 -6.83 11.12
CA HIS A 159 -5.87 -7.28 10.46
C HIS A 159 -5.99 -6.74 9.03
N SER A 160 -5.19 -5.73 8.66
CA SER A 160 -5.36 -5.00 7.39
C SER A 160 -5.17 -5.80 6.11
N PHE A 161 -4.42 -6.90 6.14
CA PHE A 161 -4.15 -7.75 4.97
C PHE A 161 -5.02 -9.01 4.93
N ILE A 162 -5.75 -9.32 6.01
CA ILE A 162 -6.59 -10.53 6.07
C ILE A 162 -7.71 -10.51 5.03
N PRO A 163 -8.47 -9.40 4.83
CA PRO A 163 -9.51 -9.39 3.80
C PRO A 163 -8.92 -9.48 2.39
N GLU A 164 -7.71 -8.98 2.17
CA GLU A 164 -6.98 -9.10 0.91
C GLU A 164 -6.68 -10.58 0.63
N VAL A 165 -6.03 -11.28 1.57
CA VAL A 165 -5.72 -12.71 1.42
C VAL A 165 -6.99 -13.53 1.22
N ALA A 166 -8.04 -13.30 2.04
CA ALA A 166 -9.31 -13.99 1.87
C ALA A 166 -9.93 -13.74 0.49
N TYR A 167 -9.85 -12.51 -0.02
CA TYR A 167 -10.30 -12.17 -1.37
C TYR A 167 -9.49 -12.88 -2.46
N VAL A 168 -8.15 -12.93 -2.33
CA VAL A 168 -7.28 -13.62 -3.31
C VAL A 168 -7.60 -15.11 -3.35
N LEU A 169 -7.67 -15.76 -2.18
CA LEU A 169 -8.03 -17.17 -2.06
C LEU A 169 -9.41 -17.44 -2.67
N LYS A 170 -10.42 -16.64 -2.31
CA LYS A 170 -11.78 -16.77 -2.87
C LYS A 170 -11.81 -16.62 -4.39
N SER A 171 -11.02 -15.70 -4.92
CA SER A 171 -10.95 -15.43 -6.37
C SER A 171 -10.26 -16.55 -7.16
N ASN A 172 -9.57 -17.45 -6.47
CA ASN A 172 -8.82 -18.57 -7.04
C ASN A 172 -9.37 -19.94 -6.63
N GLU A 173 -10.54 -19.99 -5.97
CA GLU A 173 -11.13 -21.25 -5.44
C GLU A 173 -11.42 -22.31 -6.51
N GLN A 174 -11.50 -21.92 -7.78
CA GLN A 174 -11.63 -22.83 -8.91
C GLN A 174 -10.37 -23.69 -9.16
N PHE A 175 -9.20 -23.26 -8.66
CA PHE A 175 -7.93 -23.95 -8.87
C PHE A 175 -7.61 -24.91 -7.73
N ASP A 176 -7.97 -24.55 -6.49
CA ASP A 176 -7.91 -25.43 -5.33
C ASP A 176 -9.12 -25.18 -4.41
N PRO A 177 -9.97 -26.20 -4.12
CA PRO A 177 -11.10 -26.03 -3.20
C PRO A 177 -10.69 -25.60 -1.79
N VAL A 178 -9.46 -25.90 -1.34
CA VAL A 178 -8.93 -25.47 -0.04
C VAL A 178 -8.92 -23.94 0.08
N TYR A 179 -8.61 -23.22 -1.01
CA TYR A 179 -8.66 -21.76 -1.00
C TYR A 179 -10.08 -21.24 -0.69
N GLY A 180 -11.11 -21.90 -1.20
CA GLY A 180 -12.50 -21.55 -0.90
C GLY A 180 -12.84 -21.75 0.59
N GLU A 181 -12.37 -22.85 1.18
CA GLU A 181 -12.56 -23.14 2.62
C GLU A 181 -11.83 -22.14 3.52
N HIS A 182 -10.56 -21.84 3.21
CA HIS A 182 -9.75 -20.89 3.98
C HIS A 182 -10.27 -19.45 3.83
N ALA A 183 -10.65 -19.04 2.63
CA ALA A 183 -11.31 -17.74 2.41
C ALA A 183 -12.60 -17.61 3.23
N ALA A 184 -13.41 -18.67 3.28
CA ALA A 184 -14.64 -18.69 4.09
C ALA A 184 -14.34 -18.54 5.58
N PHE A 185 -13.31 -19.23 6.09
CA PHE A 185 -12.88 -19.07 7.48
C PHE A 185 -12.46 -17.62 7.78
N TRP A 186 -11.61 -17.02 6.96
CA TRP A 186 -11.14 -15.64 7.21
C TRP A 186 -12.27 -14.62 7.10
N THR A 187 -13.20 -14.83 6.17
CA THR A 187 -14.42 -14.00 6.08
C THR A 187 -15.24 -14.10 7.36
N ASP A 188 -15.49 -15.32 7.85
CA ASP A 188 -16.21 -15.58 9.09
C ASP A 188 -15.52 -14.96 10.30
N TYR A 189 -14.18 -15.10 10.40
CA TYR A 189 -13.37 -14.48 11.43
C TYR A 189 -13.54 -12.96 11.48
N LEU A 190 -13.48 -12.30 10.33
CA LEU A 190 -13.63 -10.85 10.22
C LEU A 190 -15.03 -10.39 10.64
N GLU A 191 -16.08 -11.05 10.17
CA GLU A 191 -17.47 -10.66 10.39
C GLU A 191 -18.00 -11.04 11.77
N LYS A 192 -17.49 -12.12 12.39
CA LYS A 192 -17.99 -12.64 13.67
C LYS A 192 -17.08 -12.41 14.87
N HIS A 193 -15.79 -12.19 14.64
CA HIS A 193 -14.84 -11.96 15.72
C HIS A 193 -14.25 -10.55 15.68
N PHE A 194 -13.50 -10.20 14.64
CA PHE A 194 -12.73 -8.96 14.65
C PHE A 194 -13.61 -7.69 14.64
N LEU A 195 -14.57 -7.58 13.71
CA LEU A 195 -15.43 -6.40 13.63
C LEU A 195 -16.39 -6.28 14.83
N PRO A 196 -17.11 -7.34 15.24
CA PRO A 196 -17.97 -7.25 16.42
C PRO A 196 -17.22 -6.94 17.71
N LYS A 197 -15.99 -7.44 17.88
CA LYS A 197 -15.11 -7.08 19.00
C LYS A 197 -14.95 -5.56 19.10
N TRP A 198 -14.56 -4.93 18.00
CA TRP A 198 -14.29 -3.50 18.00
C TRP A 198 -15.56 -2.67 18.03
N GLU A 199 -16.67 -3.14 17.46
CA GLU A 199 -17.98 -2.51 17.66
C GLU A 199 -18.37 -2.47 19.15
N ALA A 200 -18.26 -3.61 19.85
CA ALA A 200 -18.53 -3.71 21.28
C ALA A 200 -17.61 -2.83 22.14
N ARG A 201 -16.41 -2.52 21.65
CA ARG A 201 -15.41 -1.66 22.32
C ARG A 201 -15.48 -0.19 21.88
N GLY A 202 -16.50 0.21 21.13
CA GLY A 202 -16.71 1.62 20.73
C GLY A 202 -15.94 2.07 19.47
N GLY A 203 -15.40 1.11 18.71
CA GLY A 203 -14.70 1.33 17.45
C GLY A 203 -13.18 1.15 17.55
N LEU A 204 -12.55 0.96 16.39
CA LEU A 204 -11.09 0.88 16.24
C LEU A 204 -10.61 2.03 15.37
N GLU A 205 -9.80 2.91 15.93
CA GLU A 205 -9.28 4.05 15.19
C GLU A 205 -7.94 4.55 15.77
N LYS A 206 -7.04 5.01 14.89
CA LYS A 206 -5.74 5.57 15.28
C LYS A 206 -5.36 6.71 14.35
N SER A 207 -5.04 7.87 14.91
CA SER A 207 -4.69 9.07 14.14
C SER A 207 -3.29 9.07 13.53
N LEU A 208 -2.67 7.91 13.29
CA LEU A 208 -1.38 7.78 12.61
C LEU A 208 -1.61 7.38 11.15
N VAL A 209 -0.86 7.94 10.22
CA VAL A 209 -1.08 7.72 8.78
C VAL A 209 -0.91 6.25 8.37
N HIS A 210 0.11 5.56 8.90
CA HIS A 210 0.37 4.16 8.52
C HIS A 210 -0.77 3.19 8.89
N PRO A 211 -1.27 3.07 10.14
CA PRO A 211 -2.41 2.20 10.40
C PRO A 211 -3.66 2.68 9.66
N TYR A 212 -3.85 4.00 9.48
CA TYR A 212 -5.00 4.55 8.78
C TYR A 212 -5.03 4.14 7.29
N ALA A 213 -3.89 4.20 6.60
CA ALA A 213 -3.72 3.75 5.22
C ALA A 213 -3.96 2.24 5.09
N HIS A 214 -3.44 1.45 6.01
CA HIS A 214 -3.69 0.02 6.07
C HIS A 214 -5.17 -0.30 6.34
N PHE A 215 -5.87 0.46 7.18
CA PHE A 215 -7.30 0.26 7.40
C PHE A 215 -8.18 0.73 6.23
N MET A 216 -7.71 1.69 5.43
CA MET A 216 -8.33 1.97 4.13
C MET A 216 -8.23 0.75 3.21
N ARG A 217 -7.05 0.11 3.12
CA ARG A 217 -6.85 -1.15 2.39
C ARG A 217 -7.78 -2.26 2.91
N PHE A 218 -7.86 -2.43 4.24
CA PHE A 218 -8.75 -3.38 4.90
C PHE A 218 -10.19 -3.25 4.40
N TYR A 219 -10.77 -2.05 4.50
CA TYR A 219 -12.17 -1.83 4.14
C TYR A 219 -12.42 -2.02 2.64
N TYR A 220 -11.45 -1.65 1.79
CA TYR A 220 -11.57 -1.86 0.36
C TYR A 220 -11.63 -3.35 -0.01
N TYR A 221 -10.74 -4.18 0.55
CA TYR A 221 -10.81 -5.62 0.30
C TYR A 221 -11.99 -6.30 0.98
N LEU A 222 -12.41 -5.81 2.14
CA LEU A 222 -13.61 -6.34 2.78
C LEU A 222 -14.86 -6.07 1.91
N TYR A 223 -14.94 -4.91 1.24
CA TYR A 223 -15.93 -4.67 0.20
C TYR A 223 -15.79 -5.64 -0.97
N LYS A 224 -14.57 -5.85 -1.48
CA LYS A 224 -14.33 -6.79 -2.60
C LYS A 224 -14.74 -8.23 -2.26
N LEU A 225 -14.56 -8.63 -1.02
CA LEU A 225 -14.89 -9.96 -0.50
C LEU A 225 -16.40 -10.14 -0.28
N THR A 226 -17.09 -9.13 0.23
CA THR A 226 -18.49 -9.24 0.71
C THR A 226 -19.52 -8.56 -0.20
N GLY A 227 -19.10 -7.63 -1.05
CA GLY A 227 -19.97 -6.73 -1.80
C GLY A 227 -20.69 -5.67 -0.95
N ASN A 228 -20.37 -5.55 0.35
CA ASN A 228 -21.09 -4.67 1.27
C ASN A 228 -20.64 -3.21 1.12
N LEU A 229 -21.50 -2.39 0.51
CA LEU A 229 -21.22 -1.00 0.12
C LEU A 229 -20.69 -0.10 1.25
N PRO A 230 -21.22 -0.14 2.50
CA PRO A 230 -20.62 0.53 3.65
C PRO A 230 -19.10 0.40 3.80
N TYR A 231 -18.51 -0.75 3.46
CA TYR A 231 -17.05 -0.91 3.52
C TYR A 231 -16.34 -0.11 2.42
N LEU A 232 -16.88 -0.07 1.20
CA LEU A 232 -16.34 0.78 0.14
C LEU A 232 -16.40 2.26 0.53
N LEU A 233 -17.55 2.71 1.05
CA LEU A 233 -17.73 4.10 1.46
C LEU A 233 -16.76 4.50 2.57
N GLU A 234 -16.45 3.59 3.50
CA GLU A 234 -15.44 3.84 4.53
C GLU A 234 -14.03 3.90 3.95
N ALA A 235 -13.68 3.03 3.00
CA ALA A 235 -12.40 3.12 2.29
C ALA A 235 -12.26 4.45 1.53
N GLU A 236 -13.30 4.88 0.79
CA GLU A 236 -13.34 6.15 0.04
C GLU A 236 -13.27 7.37 0.97
N ARG A 237 -13.95 7.32 2.13
CA ARG A 237 -13.86 8.37 3.14
C ARG A 237 -12.43 8.51 3.66
N ARG A 238 -11.76 7.39 3.96
CA ARG A 238 -10.36 7.38 4.40
C ARG A 238 -9.42 7.92 3.33
N ALA A 239 -9.61 7.50 2.07
CA ALA A 239 -8.84 8.02 0.93
C ALA A 239 -8.99 9.53 0.79
N THR A 240 -10.22 10.05 0.93
CA THR A 240 -10.51 11.49 0.87
C THR A 240 -9.77 12.24 1.99
N VAL A 241 -9.80 11.71 3.21
CA VAL A 241 -9.13 12.31 4.37
C VAL A 241 -7.61 12.33 4.20
N LEU A 242 -6.99 11.23 3.77
CA LEU A 242 -5.55 11.16 3.54
C LEU A 242 -5.13 12.06 2.37
N ASN A 243 -5.87 12.04 1.26
CA ASN A 243 -5.52 12.85 0.10
C ASN A 243 -5.57 14.36 0.43
N ALA A 244 -6.54 14.80 1.22
CA ALA A 244 -6.68 16.20 1.61
C ALA A 244 -5.50 16.74 2.46
N MET A 245 -4.68 15.87 3.04
CA MET A 245 -3.51 16.28 3.83
C MET A 245 -2.17 16.14 3.09
N MET A 246 -2.15 15.55 1.89
CA MET A 246 -0.94 15.48 1.07
C MET A 246 -0.58 16.88 0.57
N LYS A 247 0.68 17.28 0.75
CA LYS A 247 1.20 18.56 0.27
C LYS A 247 2.28 18.30 -0.76
N THR A 248 2.19 19.00 -1.87
CA THR A 248 3.26 19.00 -2.87
C THR A 248 4.44 19.83 -2.40
N GLN A 249 5.65 19.32 -2.62
CA GLN A 249 6.92 19.99 -2.36
C GLN A 249 7.85 19.80 -3.55
N ASP A 250 8.49 20.89 -4.00
CA ASP A 250 9.51 20.86 -5.04
C ASP A 250 10.69 19.96 -4.63
N THR A 251 11.16 19.14 -5.55
CA THR A 251 12.33 18.27 -5.40
C THR A 251 13.38 18.60 -6.46
N SER A 252 14.51 17.89 -6.42
CA SER A 252 15.57 18.05 -7.43
C SER A 252 15.14 17.64 -8.85
N ARG A 253 14.12 16.79 -8.98
CA ARG A 253 13.69 16.17 -10.24
C ARG A 253 12.17 16.21 -10.47
N GLY A 254 11.42 17.03 -9.73
CA GLY A 254 9.98 17.17 -9.91
C GLY A 254 9.26 17.63 -8.65
N GLU A 255 8.03 17.16 -8.47
CA GLU A 255 7.18 17.47 -7.33
C GLU A 255 6.88 16.17 -6.55
N GLY A 256 7.19 16.14 -5.25
CA GLY A 256 6.90 15.02 -4.36
C GLY A 256 5.82 15.35 -3.34
N PHE A 257 5.18 14.33 -2.77
CA PHE A 257 4.29 14.51 -1.62
C PHE A 257 5.03 14.47 -0.29
N VAL A 258 4.72 15.43 0.58
CA VAL A 258 5.07 15.40 2.00
C VAL A 258 3.80 15.45 2.83
N TRP A 259 3.83 14.79 3.98
CA TRP A 259 2.66 14.69 4.85
C TRP A 259 3.04 14.51 6.32
N ASP A 260 2.10 14.86 7.20
CA ASP A 260 2.28 14.71 8.63
C ASP A 260 2.17 13.25 9.06
N HIS A 261 2.90 12.83 10.09
CA HIS A 261 2.77 11.49 10.66
C HIS A 261 1.34 11.22 11.17
N ARG A 262 0.61 12.26 11.57
CA ARG A 262 -0.78 12.16 12.00
C ARG A 262 -1.78 12.53 10.92
N VAL A 263 -2.91 11.85 10.97
CA VAL A 263 -4.12 12.24 10.25
C VAL A 263 -4.77 13.41 11.00
N ILE A 264 -4.32 14.63 10.74
CA ILE A 264 -4.70 15.85 11.48
C ILE A 264 -6.22 16.07 11.48
N ALA A 265 -6.92 15.68 10.41
CA ALA A 265 -8.36 15.80 10.28
C ALA A 265 -9.16 15.03 11.37
N MET A 266 -8.50 14.17 12.14
CA MET A 266 -9.10 13.46 13.28
C MET A 266 -9.03 14.25 14.60
N GLY A 267 -8.64 15.53 14.56
CA GLY A 267 -8.69 16.45 15.69
C GLY A 267 -7.50 16.37 16.65
N HIS A 268 -6.36 15.84 16.19
CA HIS A 268 -5.13 15.75 16.95
C HIS A 268 -4.05 16.69 16.39
N ASP A 269 -3.21 17.23 17.27
CA ASP A 269 -2.08 18.09 16.88
C ASP A 269 -1.12 17.36 15.93
N ALA A 270 -0.50 18.10 15.01
CA ALA A 270 0.53 17.61 14.10
C ALA A 270 1.72 16.97 14.85
N LEU A 271 2.33 15.92 14.28
CA LEU A 271 3.61 15.36 14.75
C LEU A 271 4.79 15.76 13.84
N GLY A 272 4.53 16.52 12.78
CA GLY A 272 5.50 16.80 11.73
C GLY A 272 5.62 15.63 10.76
N CYS A 273 6.60 15.70 9.86
CA CYS A 273 6.77 14.74 8.77
C CYS A 273 6.80 13.28 9.23
N GLN A 274 6.12 12.39 8.51
CA GLN A 274 6.08 10.96 8.84
C GLN A 274 7.50 10.36 8.82
N PRO A 275 7.97 9.73 9.92
CA PRO A 275 9.26 9.05 9.93
C PRO A 275 9.31 7.92 8.90
N THR A 276 10.48 7.73 8.28
CA THR A 276 10.66 6.79 7.16
C THR A 276 10.27 5.36 7.53
N VAL A 277 10.61 4.91 8.74
CA VAL A 277 10.23 3.59 9.27
C VAL A 277 8.72 3.33 9.24
N TYR A 278 7.90 4.37 9.38
CA TYR A 278 6.45 4.26 9.29
C TYR A 278 5.94 4.55 7.88
N ALA A 279 6.63 5.39 7.12
CA ALA A 279 6.27 5.70 5.73
C ALA A 279 6.37 4.46 4.83
N VAL A 280 7.31 3.55 5.10
CA VAL A 280 7.42 2.23 4.45
C VAL A 280 6.08 1.47 4.50
N LEU A 281 5.43 1.43 5.66
CA LEU A 281 4.12 0.78 5.83
C LEU A 281 3.05 1.51 5.02
N THR A 282 2.99 2.85 5.15
CA THR A 282 2.04 3.71 4.43
C THR A 282 2.09 3.46 2.92
N VAL A 283 3.27 3.52 2.31
CA VAL A 283 3.39 3.36 0.84
C VAL A 283 3.18 1.93 0.40
N THR A 284 3.38 0.93 1.25
CA THR A 284 3.04 -0.45 0.91
C THR A 284 1.54 -0.60 0.69
N ALA A 285 0.71 -0.02 1.56
CA ALA A 285 -0.74 -0.01 1.39
C ALA A 285 -1.19 0.78 0.15
N PHE A 286 -0.56 1.92 -0.14
CA PHE A 286 -0.90 2.73 -1.32
C PHE A 286 -0.56 2.03 -2.63
N GLN A 287 0.57 1.33 -2.69
CA GLN A 287 0.97 0.58 -3.87
C GLN A 287 0.01 -0.55 -4.18
N ASP A 288 -0.38 -1.36 -3.17
CA ASP A 288 -1.35 -2.42 -3.41
C ASP A 288 -2.71 -1.85 -3.88
N LEU A 289 -3.18 -0.76 -3.26
CA LEU A 289 -4.40 -0.08 -3.70
C LEU A 289 -4.30 0.47 -5.13
N ALA A 290 -3.12 0.97 -5.52
CA ALA A 290 -2.85 1.40 -6.90
C ALA A 290 -2.97 0.22 -7.87
N LEU A 291 -2.27 -0.89 -7.61
CA LEU A 291 -2.31 -2.10 -8.43
C LEU A 291 -3.70 -2.71 -8.55
N GLN A 292 -4.54 -2.54 -7.53
CA GLN A 292 -5.91 -3.03 -7.53
C GLN A 292 -6.90 -2.07 -8.22
N GLY A 293 -6.47 -0.86 -8.56
CA GLY A 293 -7.30 0.14 -9.25
C GLY A 293 -8.20 0.97 -8.32
N PHE A 294 -7.80 1.20 -7.07
CA PHE A 294 -8.55 2.03 -6.11
C PHE A 294 -8.17 3.52 -6.20
N PRO A 295 -9.10 4.45 -6.51
CA PRO A 295 -8.81 5.88 -6.56
C PRO A 295 -8.47 6.49 -5.19
N PRO A 296 -7.64 7.56 -5.13
CA PRO A 296 -6.90 8.17 -6.24
C PRO A 296 -5.63 7.39 -6.62
N TYR A 297 -5.26 6.36 -5.86
CA TYR A 297 -4.00 5.62 -6.02
C TYR A 297 -3.88 4.89 -7.36
N ALA A 298 -5.00 4.60 -8.03
CA ALA A 298 -5.02 4.06 -9.39
C ALA A 298 -4.47 5.04 -10.47
N ASP A 299 -4.28 6.32 -10.15
CA ASP A 299 -3.72 7.31 -11.04
C ASP A 299 -2.19 7.33 -10.94
N ASP A 300 -1.49 7.02 -12.03
CA ASP A 300 -0.02 6.96 -12.02
C ASP A 300 0.61 8.32 -11.76
N SER A 301 -0.03 9.41 -12.22
CA SER A 301 0.45 10.76 -11.95
C SER A 301 0.35 11.10 -10.46
N TYR A 302 -0.66 10.57 -9.78
CA TYR A 302 -0.81 10.69 -8.34
C TYR A 302 0.25 9.87 -7.60
N MET A 303 0.48 8.62 -8.04
CA MET A 303 1.51 7.75 -7.44
C MET A 303 2.94 8.22 -7.70
N ALA A 304 3.19 8.90 -8.81
CA ALA A 304 4.50 9.48 -9.16
C ALA A 304 4.98 10.50 -8.11
N HIS A 305 4.07 11.21 -7.43
CA HIS A 305 4.45 12.10 -6.34
C HIS A 305 5.04 11.35 -5.14
N TYR A 306 4.54 10.15 -4.80
CA TYR A 306 5.15 9.33 -3.76
C TYR A 306 6.52 8.80 -4.22
N ALA A 307 6.64 8.35 -5.47
CA ALA A 307 7.91 7.91 -6.03
C ALA A 307 8.96 9.04 -5.99
N ALA A 308 8.59 10.26 -6.36
CA ALA A 308 9.45 11.44 -6.30
C ALA A 308 9.90 11.78 -4.87
N THR A 309 9.02 11.65 -3.86
CA THR A 309 9.39 11.83 -2.45
C THR A 309 10.49 10.86 -2.03
N PHE A 310 10.33 9.58 -2.32
CA PHE A 310 11.32 8.59 -1.90
C PHE A 310 12.63 8.74 -2.68
N ARG A 311 12.56 8.95 -3.99
CA ARG A 311 13.72 9.18 -4.86
C ARG A 311 14.55 10.39 -4.45
N ASP A 312 13.90 11.53 -4.22
CA ASP A 312 14.59 12.83 -4.11
C ASP A 312 14.70 13.38 -2.69
N GLN A 313 14.00 12.80 -1.72
CA GLN A 313 14.06 13.27 -0.32
C GLN A 313 14.50 12.16 0.64
N VAL A 314 14.02 10.93 0.47
CA VAL A 314 14.35 9.82 1.39
C VAL A 314 15.67 9.15 1.03
N LEU A 315 15.92 8.91 -0.26
CA LEU A 315 17.10 8.21 -0.79
C LEU A 315 18.26 9.14 -1.16
N ILE A 316 18.30 10.35 -0.59
CA ILE A 316 19.33 11.36 -0.89
C ILE A 316 20.75 10.95 -0.48
N TYR A 317 20.89 9.89 0.32
CA TYR A 317 22.16 9.31 0.74
C TYR A 317 22.48 7.98 0.03
N GLY A 318 21.79 7.66 -1.07
CA GLY A 318 22.01 6.43 -1.83
C GLY A 318 21.69 5.18 -1.01
N THR A 319 22.53 4.15 -1.11
CA THR A 319 22.37 2.86 -0.41
C THR A 319 23.03 2.79 0.97
N ASP A 320 23.56 3.91 1.49
CA ASP A 320 24.21 3.97 2.79
C ASP A 320 23.20 4.16 3.93
N GLU A 321 22.30 5.13 3.79
CA GLU A 321 21.34 5.55 4.81
C GLU A 321 20.06 6.09 4.14
N LEU A 322 18.99 6.21 4.93
CA LEU A 322 17.76 6.91 4.53
C LEU A 322 17.63 8.20 5.33
N ALA A 323 16.98 9.21 4.75
CA ALA A 323 16.50 10.33 5.53
C ALA A 323 15.55 9.85 6.65
N GLY A 324 15.51 10.58 7.76
CA GLY A 324 14.71 10.22 8.93
C GLY A 324 13.21 10.28 8.71
N ASP A 325 12.76 11.05 7.71
CA ASP A 325 11.36 11.22 7.35
C ASP A 325 11.15 11.59 5.88
N VAL A 326 9.87 11.62 5.50
CA VAL A 326 9.41 11.93 4.13
C VAL A 326 9.67 13.36 3.68
N CYS A 327 10.17 14.25 4.55
CA CYS A 327 10.55 15.62 4.20
C CYS A 327 12.06 15.77 3.96
N GLY A 328 12.83 14.67 4.03
CA GLY A 328 14.28 14.67 3.84
C GLY A 328 15.08 15.07 5.10
N GLY A 329 14.48 15.01 6.30
CA GLY A 329 15.17 15.38 7.54
C GLY A 329 16.40 14.50 7.85
N GLY A 330 17.58 15.11 8.01
CA GLY A 330 18.85 14.36 8.20
C GLY A 330 19.96 15.03 9.03
N GLU A 331 19.67 16.14 9.74
CA GLU A 331 20.61 16.74 10.72
C GLU A 331 20.00 16.87 12.13
N ASP A 332 18.76 17.37 12.26
CA ASP A 332 18.04 17.47 13.55
C ASP A 332 17.15 16.25 13.86
N ARG A 333 16.98 15.36 12.87
CA ARG A 333 16.23 14.11 12.96
C ARG A 333 17.18 12.98 12.59
N LYS A 334 17.22 11.94 13.44
CA LYS A 334 18.12 10.80 13.24
C LYS A 334 17.84 10.18 11.88
N ARG A 335 18.89 10.05 11.07
CA ARG A 335 18.87 9.25 9.84
C ARG A 335 18.49 7.80 10.20
N GLU A 336 17.93 7.11 9.22
CA GLU A 336 17.51 5.72 9.38
C GLU A 336 18.49 4.81 8.65
N GLY A 337 18.69 3.61 9.17
CA GLY A 337 19.49 2.61 8.49
C GLY A 337 18.83 2.15 7.19
N PHE A 338 19.64 1.82 6.19
CA PHE A 338 19.15 1.42 4.88
C PHE A 338 18.34 0.11 4.90
N GLU A 339 18.43 -0.68 5.98
CA GLU A 339 17.64 -1.92 6.11
C GLU A 339 16.13 -1.68 6.00
N LYS A 340 15.61 -0.49 6.29
CA LYS A 340 14.18 -0.19 6.13
C LYS A 340 13.74 -0.21 4.67
N PHE A 341 14.64 0.10 3.73
CA PHE A 341 14.39 -0.05 2.30
C PHE A 341 14.33 -1.52 1.90
N LEU A 342 15.23 -2.33 2.46
CA LEU A 342 15.33 -3.77 2.17
C LEU A 342 14.13 -4.56 2.70
N LEU A 343 13.41 -4.05 3.70
CA LEU A 343 12.40 -4.79 4.47
C LEU A 343 10.99 -4.23 4.31
N GLY A 344 10.61 -3.76 3.13
CA GLY A 344 9.25 -3.27 2.89
C GLY A 344 8.99 -2.80 1.47
N GLY A 345 7.94 -1.98 1.30
CA GLY A 345 7.38 -1.65 -0.02
C GLY A 345 8.10 -0.59 -0.85
N ILE A 346 9.13 0.11 -0.35
CA ILE A 346 9.77 1.21 -1.10
C ILE A 346 10.23 0.77 -2.52
N PRO A 347 10.85 -0.42 -2.71
CA PRO A 347 11.29 -0.85 -4.04
C PRO A 347 10.22 -0.83 -5.12
N GLY A 348 8.95 -1.10 -4.77
CA GLY A 348 7.85 -1.14 -5.73
C GLY A 348 7.44 0.23 -6.26
N LEU A 349 7.84 1.33 -5.60
CA LEU A 349 7.57 2.69 -6.09
C LEU A 349 8.26 2.97 -7.43
N ALA A 350 9.26 2.18 -7.83
CA ALA A 350 9.90 2.28 -9.13
C ALA A 350 8.94 2.10 -10.32
N ALA A 351 7.76 1.50 -10.10
CA ALA A 351 6.71 1.40 -11.11
C ALA A 351 6.19 2.77 -11.55
N TRP A 352 6.27 3.78 -10.67
CA TRP A 352 5.82 5.16 -10.90
C TRP A 352 6.97 6.17 -10.94
N ASP A 353 8.22 5.71 -11.04
CA ASP A 353 9.39 6.56 -11.27
C ASP A 353 9.83 6.47 -12.74
N ASP A 354 9.54 7.53 -13.50
CA ASP A 354 9.89 7.66 -14.92
C ASP A 354 11.38 7.93 -15.16
N THR A 355 12.14 8.28 -14.12
CA THR A 355 13.57 8.59 -14.23
C THR A 355 14.46 7.36 -14.23
N GLY A 356 13.95 6.21 -13.78
CA GLY A 356 14.71 4.98 -13.57
C GLY A 356 15.55 4.94 -12.29
N ALA A 357 15.66 6.05 -11.55
CA ALA A 357 16.55 6.14 -10.39
C ALA A 357 16.19 5.17 -9.26
N LEU A 358 14.90 4.93 -8.99
CA LEU A 358 14.48 3.93 -8.00
C LEU A 358 14.80 2.50 -8.45
N MET A 359 14.76 2.23 -9.76
CA MET A 359 15.15 0.93 -10.30
C MET A 359 16.66 0.70 -10.15
N ASP A 360 17.47 1.72 -10.44
CA ASP A 360 18.93 1.66 -10.24
C ASP A 360 19.27 1.42 -8.75
N VAL A 361 18.57 2.09 -7.82
CA VAL A 361 18.75 1.87 -6.38
C VAL A 361 18.35 0.45 -5.96
N ASN A 362 17.28 -0.12 -6.53
CA ASN A 362 16.89 -1.50 -6.26
C ASN A 362 17.98 -2.50 -6.66
N GLU A 363 18.56 -2.32 -7.84
CA GLU A 363 19.64 -3.17 -8.36
C GLU A 363 20.91 -3.03 -7.52
N GLU A 364 21.34 -1.79 -7.23
CA GLU A 364 22.50 -1.52 -6.37
C GLU A 364 22.31 -2.10 -4.96
N ALA A 365 21.14 -1.90 -4.37
CA ALA A 365 20.81 -2.43 -3.05
C ALA A 365 20.84 -3.96 -3.03
N TYR A 366 20.29 -4.60 -4.07
CA TYR A 366 20.32 -6.05 -4.18
C TYR A 366 21.77 -6.57 -4.26
N ASP A 367 22.59 -6.01 -5.15
CA ASP A 367 23.98 -6.45 -5.32
C ASP A 367 24.85 -6.20 -4.09
N ARG A 368 24.55 -5.14 -3.32
CA ARG A 368 25.28 -4.78 -2.10
C ARG A 368 24.89 -5.62 -0.88
N TYR A 369 23.61 -5.91 -0.72
CA TYR A 369 23.06 -6.48 0.53
C TYR A 369 22.55 -7.92 0.40
N GLN A 370 22.52 -8.48 -0.81
CA GLN A 370 22.13 -9.87 -1.06
C GLN A 370 23.24 -10.61 -1.78
N SER A 371 23.37 -11.90 -1.51
CA SER A 371 24.15 -12.78 -2.38
C SER A 371 23.29 -13.15 -3.58
N PRO A 372 23.70 -12.90 -4.83
CA PRO A 372 22.92 -13.31 -5.99
C PRO A 372 22.67 -14.82 -6.07
N ASP A 373 23.59 -15.62 -5.51
CA ASP A 373 23.51 -17.08 -5.50
C ASP A 373 22.73 -17.65 -4.31
N ALA A 374 22.52 -16.84 -3.27
CA ALA A 374 21.84 -17.22 -2.03
C ALA A 374 21.14 -16.01 -1.39
N PRO A 375 20.16 -15.39 -2.07
CA PRO A 375 19.40 -14.31 -1.45
C PRO A 375 18.56 -14.86 -0.30
N ASN A 376 18.25 -13.99 0.66
CA ASN A 376 17.47 -14.33 1.85
C ASN A 376 16.43 -13.26 2.21
N ILE A 377 16.29 -12.21 1.39
CA ILE A 377 15.29 -11.16 1.55
C ILE A 377 14.41 -11.11 0.29
N VAL A 378 13.09 -11.21 0.46
CA VAL A 378 12.13 -11.33 -0.67
C VAL A 378 11.71 -10.01 -1.30
N PHE A 379 11.82 -8.90 -0.58
CA PHE A 379 11.13 -7.65 -0.94
C PHE A 379 11.58 -7.08 -2.28
N ILE A 380 12.88 -6.87 -2.49
CA ILE A 380 13.38 -6.35 -3.78
C ILE A 380 12.99 -7.29 -4.93
N PRO A 381 13.28 -8.61 -4.89
CA PRO A 381 12.86 -9.52 -5.95
C PRO A 381 11.37 -9.48 -6.26
N ALA A 382 10.51 -9.49 -5.24
CA ALA A 382 9.06 -9.45 -5.41
C ALA A 382 8.57 -8.15 -6.04
N TYR A 383 9.06 -7.00 -5.56
CA TYR A 383 8.67 -5.70 -6.10
C TYR A 383 9.28 -5.42 -7.47
N MET A 384 10.44 -5.98 -7.81
CA MET A 384 10.98 -5.88 -9.16
C MET A 384 10.12 -6.61 -10.18
N LEU A 385 9.52 -7.76 -9.83
CA LEU A 385 8.51 -8.41 -10.66
C LEU A 385 7.30 -7.51 -10.90
N GLN A 386 6.78 -6.88 -9.83
CA GLN A 386 5.70 -5.90 -9.94
C GLN A 386 6.06 -4.75 -10.89
N VAL A 387 7.23 -4.13 -10.70
CA VAL A 387 7.68 -2.97 -11.48
C VAL A 387 7.76 -3.31 -12.96
N LEU A 388 8.36 -4.44 -13.31
CA LEU A 388 8.48 -4.89 -14.69
C LEU A 388 7.10 -5.22 -15.29
N ALA A 389 6.22 -5.89 -14.54
CA ALA A 389 4.86 -6.19 -15.00
C ALA A 389 3.98 -4.95 -15.22
N VAL A 390 4.19 -3.85 -14.48
CA VAL A 390 3.51 -2.57 -14.73
C VAL A 390 4.06 -1.89 -15.98
N ARG A 391 5.38 -1.96 -16.22
CA ARG A 391 6.04 -1.32 -17.35
C ARG A 391 5.83 -2.03 -18.69
N ASP A 392 5.58 -3.34 -18.67
CA ASP A 392 5.35 -4.16 -19.86
C ASP A 392 3.92 -4.01 -20.48
N GLN A 393 3.06 -3.14 -19.92
CA GLN A 393 1.64 -2.99 -20.32
C GLN A 393 1.35 -2.07 -21.51
#